data_AF-A0A7X7QG45-F1
#
_entry.id   AF-A0A7X7QG45-F1
#
_cell.length_a   1.000
_cell.length_b   1.000
_cell.length_c   1.000
_cell.angle_alpha   90.00
_cell.angle_beta   90.00
_cell.angle_gamma   90.00
#
_symmetry.space_group_name_H-M   'P 1'
#
loop_
_entity.id
_entity.type
_entity.pdbx_description
1 polymer ?
#
loop_
_entity_poly.entity_id
_entity_poly.type
_entity_poly.pdbx_seq_one_letter_code
_entity_poly.pdbx_strand_id
1 'polypeptide(L)'
;MTSGDTTPPGEVERLAPDGLRGWVRRGADGEYPLVDLVIQGRKVRSLRVVRDLDEERGMFKIGLAESLMRYVPGPEAIVLSVDGTPLPVAETTLGAREDALDRAALDARFTSGHFVTKFGGLRLPLDLDLDWQERTFAHYERCRALMRELFDHDLHVAYGTLLGLEREGGFISSDDDFDTTYHSRRTTVRGVRAELFDIVTTLAARGEDVQLSGRKLVHWYSDR
;
A
#
# COMPACT_ATOMS: atom_id res chain seq x y z
N MET A 1 37.71 -26.34 3.31
CA MET A 1 36.29 -26.12 3.01
C MET A 1 35.66 -25.53 4.26
N THR A 2 35.65 -24.19 4.35
CA THR A 2 34.97 -23.48 5.44
C THR A 2 33.48 -23.76 5.31
N SER A 3 32.87 -24.35 6.34
CA SER A 3 31.42 -24.43 6.45
C SER A 3 30.90 -22.99 6.44
N GLY A 4 30.44 -22.55 5.27
CA GLY A 4 29.80 -21.25 5.12
C GLY A 4 28.69 -21.17 6.14
N ASP A 5 28.65 -20.08 6.89
CA ASP A 5 27.58 -19.77 7.83
C ASP A 5 26.23 -19.95 7.11
N THR A 6 25.53 -21.04 7.40
CA THR A 6 24.26 -21.40 6.75
C THR A 6 23.09 -20.65 7.35
N THR A 7 23.35 -19.63 8.16
CA THR A 7 22.27 -18.88 8.79
C THR A 7 21.52 -18.11 7.70
N PRO A 8 20.19 -18.30 7.56
CA PRO A 8 19.43 -17.70 6.48
C PRO A 8 19.52 -16.17 6.53
N PRO A 9 19.45 -15.49 5.37
CA PRO A 9 19.55 -14.03 5.30
C PRO A 9 18.34 -13.31 5.93
N GLY A 10 17.31 -14.06 6.31
CA GLY A 10 16.09 -13.56 6.94
C GLY A 10 15.10 -14.68 7.21
N GLU A 11 13.89 -14.31 7.59
CA GLU A 11 12.77 -15.22 7.84
C GLU A 11 11.44 -14.52 7.57
N VAL A 12 10.46 -15.26 7.04
CA VAL A 12 9.06 -14.85 7.00
C VAL A 12 8.41 -15.30 8.30
N GLU A 13 8.25 -14.36 9.23
CA GLU A 13 7.63 -14.64 10.55
C GLU A 13 6.18 -15.10 10.41
N ARG A 14 5.41 -14.48 9.51
CA ARG A 14 3.98 -14.79 9.31
C ARG A 14 3.58 -14.64 7.85
N LEU A 15 2.94 -15.67 7.33
CA LEU A 15 2.23 -15.69 6.05
C LEU A 15 0.73 -15.93 6.27
N ALA A 16 -0.11 -14.96 5.92
CA ALA A 16 -1.55 -15.01 6.16
C ALA A 16 -2.34 -14.46 4.96
N PRO A 17 -3.65 -14.73 4.86
CA PRO A 17 -4.47 -14.23 3.75
C PRO A 17 -4.51 -12.70 3.63
N ASP A 18 -4.33 -11.98 4.74
CA ASP A 18 -4.36 -10.51 4.77
C ASP A 18 -3.00 -9.86 4.48
N GLY A 19 -1.92 -10.64 4.50
CA GLY A 19 -0.58 -10.13 4.31
C GLY A 19 0.51 -11.03 4.86
N LEU A 20 1.73 -10.54 4.71
CA LEU A 20 2.93 -11.20 5.19
C LEU A 20 3.87 -10.19 5.85
N ARG A 21 4.67 -10.70 6.78
CA ARG A 21 5.75 -9.94 7.43
C ARG A 21 6.90 -10.86 7.78
N GLY A 22 8.08 -10.26 7.89
CA GLY A 22 9.28 -10.94 8.29
C GLY A 22 10.42 -9.97 8.52
N TRP A 23 11.63 -10.50 8.60
CA TRP A 23 12.85 -9.72 8.78
C TRP A 23 13.95 -10.24 7.87
N VAL A 24 14.89 -9.34 7.55
CA VAL A 24 16.15 -9.66 6.86
C VAL A 24 17.32 -9.05 7.62
N ARG A 25 18.49 -9.67 7.48
CA ARG A 25 19.73 -9.12 8.02
C ARG A 25 20.28 -8.02 7.12
N ARG A 26 20.94 -7.06 7.75
CA ARG A 26 21.78 -6.07 7.08
C ARG A 26 22.96 -6.79 6.43
N GLY A 27 23.26 -6.44 5.19
CA GLY A 27 24.41 -6.92 4.45
C GLY A 27 25.72 -6.39 5.04
N ALA A 28 26.84 -6.94 4.54
CA ALA A 28 28.18 -6.50 4.93
C ALA A 28 28.48 -5.04 4.53
N ASP A 29 27.74 -4.51 3.56
CA ASP A 29 27.78 -3.11 3.13
C ASP A 29 27.01 -2.16 4.07
N GLY A 30 26.35 -2.69 5.09
CA GLY A 30 25.54 -1.91 6.00
C GLY A 30 24.15 -1.57 5.43
N GLU A 31 23.73 -2.14 4.31
CA GLU A 31 22.40 -1.91 3.73
C GLU A 31 21.49 -3.14 3.91
N TYR A 32 20.18 -2.94 3.89
CA TYR A 32 19.25 -4.07 3.88
C TYR A 32 19.01 -4.57 2.45
N PRO A 33 19.07 -5.88 2.20
CA PRO A 33 18.75 -6.42 0.90
C PRO A 33 17.26 -6.23 0.57
N LEU A 34 16.94 -6.24 -0.72
CA LEU A 34 15.55 -6.30 -1.17
C LEU A 34 15.01 -7.72 -0.98
N VAL A 35 13.73 -7.82 -0.61
CA VAL A 35 13.02 -9.10 -0.51
C VAL A 35 12.11 -9.26 -1.71
N ASP A 36 12.42 -10.21 -2.57
CA ASP A 36 11.61 -10.52 -3.73
C ASP A 36 10.40 -11.38 -3.34
N LEU A 37 9.21 -10.86 -3.63
CA LEU A 37 7.95 -11.59 -3.58
C LEU A 37 7.72 -12.28 -4.92
N VAL A 38 7.62 -13.59 -4.86
CA VAL A 38 7.39 -14.47 -6.00
C VAL A 38 6.06 -15.20 -5.79
N ILE A 39 5.17 -15.14 -6.79
CA ILE A 39 3.88 -15.84 -6.78
C ILE A 39 3.82 -16.78 -7.99
N GLN A 40 3.58 -18.07 -7.75
CA GLN A 40 3.59 -19.12 -8.77
C GLN A 40 4.86 -19.08 -9.64
N GLY A 41 6.02 -18.80 -9.02
CA GLY A 41 7.31 -18.67 -9.71
C GLY A 41 7.49 -17.36 -10.49
N ARG A 42 6.58 -16.37 -10.38
CA ARG A 42 6.72 -15.04 -11.00
C ARG A 42 7.19 -14.06 -9.95
N LYS A 43 8.32 -13.38 -10.14
CA LYS A 43 8.65 -12.21 -9.33
C LYS A 43 7.60 -11.12 -9.59
N VAL A 44 6.80 -10.80 -8.58
CA VAL A 44 5.73 -9.80 -8.68
C VAL A 44 6.12 -8.45 -8.09
N ARG A 45 7.02 -8.43 -7.09
CA ARG A 45 7.49 -7.20 -6.44
C ARG A 45 8.76 -7.43 -5.64
N SER A 46 9.57 -6.38 -5.45
CA SER A 46 10.63 -6.33 -4.45
C SER A 46 10.21 -5.43 -3.27
N LEU A 47 10.38 -5.92 -2.05
CA LEU A 47 10.04 -5.23 -0.82
C LEU A 47 11.30 -4.63 -0.19
N ARG A 48 11.14 -3.47 0.43
CA ARG A 48 12.17 -2.83 1.25
C ARG A 48 11.87 -3.06 2.72
N VAL A 49 12.92 -2.96 3.55
CA VAL A 49 12.76 -2.82 4.99
C VAL A 49 11.97 -1.53 5.28
N VAL A 50 10.96 -1.64 6.14
CA VAL A 50 10.07 -0.54 6.53
C VAL A 50 10.42 0.03 7.91
N ARG A 51 11.18 -0.71 8.71
CA ARG A 51 11.76 -0.25 9.98
C ARG A 51 12.87 -1.19 10.44
N ASP A 52 13.79 -0.66 11.22
CA ASP A 52 14.79 -1.46 11.92
C ASP A 52 14.14 -2.16 13.12
N LEU A 53 14.54 -3.40 13.36
CA LEU A 53 14.20 -4.15 14.58
C LEU A 53 15.32 -4.01 15.61
N ASP A 54 16.57 -4.04 15.13
CA ASP A 54 17.80 -3.83 15.88
C ASP A 54 18.94 -3.45 14.89
N GLU A 55 20.18 -3.43 15.36
CA GLU A 55 21.37 -3.05 14.57
C GLU A 55 21.58 -3.96 13.34
N GLU A 56 21.18 -5.23 13.42
CA GLU A 56 21.42 -6.23 12.39
C GLU A 56 20.17 -6.54 11.55
N ARG A 57 18.96 -6.34 12.08
CA ARG A 57 17.72 -6.83 11.46
C ARG A 57 16.76 -5.71 11.07
N GLY A 58 16.22 -5.81 9.87
CA GLY A 58 15.22 -4.92 9.33
C GLY A 58 13.92 -5.66 9.01
N MET A 59 12.79 -5.09 9.42
CA MET A 59 11.47 -5.67 9.18
C MET A 59 10.96 -5.31 7.79
N PHE A 60 10.41 -6.27 7.05
CA PHE A 60 9.61 -6.04 5.85
C PHE A 60 8.16 -6.50 6.08
N LYS A 61 7.23 -5.91 5.32
CA LYS A 61 5.83 -6.34 5.30
C LYS A 61 5.15 -5.93 4.00
N ILE A 62 4.11 -6.66 3.61
CA ILE A 62 3.16 -6.25 2.57
C ILE A 62 1.80 -6.88 2.86
N GLY A 63 0.72 -6.18 2.50
CA GLY A 63 -0.61 -6.77 2.46
C GLY A 63 -0.74 -7.77 1.31
N LEU A 64 -1.80 -8.58 1.32
CA LEU A 64 -2.17 -9.39 0.15
C LEU A 64 -3.63 -9.11 -0.16
N ALA A 65 -3.88 -8.11 -1.01
CA ALA A 65 -5.24 -7.72 -1.34
C ALA A 65 -5.92 -8.82 -2.19
N GLU A 66 -7.25 -8.86 -2.15
CA GLU A 66 -8.05 -9.87 -2.85
C GLU A 66 -7.73 -9.95 -4.36
N SER A 67 -7.42 -8.81 -5.01
CA SER A 67 -7.05 -8.81 -6.43
C SER A 67 -5.76 -9.57 -6.75
N LEU A 68 -4.84 -9.71 -5.80
CA LEU A 68 -3.64 -10.53 -5.92
C LEU A 68 -3.84 -11.95 -5.37
N MET A 69 -4.59 -12.08 -4.26
CA MET A 69 -4.85 -13.36 -3.60
C MET A 69 -5.59 -14.37 -4.47
N ARG A 70 -6.36 -13.92 -5.46
CA ARG A 70 -6.96 -14.80 -6.47
C ARG A 70 -5.96 -15.62 -7.27
N TYR A 71 -4.68 -15.26 -7.27
CA TYR A 71 -3.60 -16.00 -7.95
C TYR A 71 -2.74 -16.81 -6.97
N VAL A 72 -3.23 -17.07 -5.75
CA VAL A 72 -2.50 -17.80 -4.71
C VAL A 72 -3.28 -19.08 -4.36
N PRO A 73 -2.97 -20.22 -5.01
CA PRO A 73 -3.63 -21.50 -4.72
C PRO A 73 -3.29 -22.09 -3.35
N GLY A 74 -2.21 -21.63 -2.72
CA GLY A 74 -1.77 -22.14 -1.42
C GLY A 74 -0.48 -21.46 -0.95
N PRO A 75 -0.02 -21.75 0.27
CA PRO A 75 1.21 -21.16 0.81
C PRO A 75 2.46 -21.48 -0.02
N GLU A 76 2.52 -22.65 -0.65
CA GLU A 76 3.62 -23.07 -1.53
C GLU A 76 3.75 -22.24 -2.80
N ALA A 77 2.69 -21.54 -3.20
CA ALA A 77 2.72 -20.65 -4.35
C ALA A 77 3.42 -19.31 -4.04
N ILE A 78 3.64 -18.98 -2.77
CA ILE A 78 4.30 -17.74 -2.34
C ILE A 78 5.72 -18.08 -1.89
N VAL A 79 6.70 -17.47 -2.54
CA VAL A 79 8.10 -17.53 -2.13
C VAL A 79 8.61 -16.12 -1.89
N LEU A 80 9.19 -15.90 -0.71
CA LEU A 80 9.96 -14.70 -0.40
C LEU A 80 11.43 -15.08 -0.52
N SER A 81 12.25 -14.25 -1.16
CA SER A 81 13.67 -14.55 -1.33
C SER A 81 14.54 -13.31 -1.24
N VAL A 82 15.79 -13.52 -0.84
CA VAL A 82 16.87 -12.53 -0.88
C VAL A 82 17.94 -13.08 -1.81
N ASP A 83 18.27 -12.34 -2.87
CA ASP A 83 19.26 -12.74 -3.88
C ASP A 83 19.04 -14.16 -4.41
N GLY A 84 17.76 -14.52 -4.64
CA GLY A 84 17.34 -15.84 -5.12
C GLY A 84 17.34 -16.94 -4.06
N THR A 85 17.77 -16.67 -2.83
CA THR A 85 17.70 -17.60 -1.70
C THR A 85 16.35 -17.50 -1.01
N PRO A 86 15.51 -18.56 -0.99
CA PRO A 86 14.23 -18.54 -0.31
C PRO A 86 14.37 -18.31 1.20
N LEU A 87 13.51 -17.46 1.75
CA LEU A 87 13.40 -17.25 3.18
C LEU A 87 12.52 -18.35 3.80
N PRO A 88 12.93 -18.94 4.94
CA PRO A 88 12.09 -19.88 5.67
C PRO A 88 10.81 -19.17 6.17
N VAL A 89 9.71 -19.92 6.25
CA VAL A 89 8.42 -19.45 6.78
C VAL A 89 8.21 -20.08 8.15
N ALA A 90 8.15 -19.25 9.20
CA ALA A 90 7.97 -19.70 10.57
C ALA A 90 6.50 -20.05 10.88
N GLU A 91 5.56 -19.21 10.44
CA GLU A 91 4.13 -19.39 10.65
C GLU A 91 3.34 -19.15 9.36
N THR A 92 2.40 -20.05 9.05
CA THR A 92 1.42 -19.83 7.98
C THR A 92 0.01 -20.13 8.47
N THR A 93 -0.90 -19.19 8.22
CA THR A 93 -2.36 -19.40 8.33
C THR A 93 -3.03 -19.35 6.96
N LEU A 94 -2.24 -19.31 5.88
CA LEU A 94 -2.75 -19.35 4.52
C LEU A 94 -3.10 -20.79 4.14
N GLY A 95 -4.38 -21.03 3.86
CA GLY A 95 -4.88 -22.32 3.38
C GLY A 95 -4.81 -22.45 1.87
N ALA A 96 -5.02 -23.68 1.40
CA ALA A 96 -5.19 -23.97 -0.02
C ALA A 96 -6.52 -23.39 -0.55
N ARG A 97 -6.55 -23.04 -1.83
CA ARG A 97 -7.67 -22.44 -2.56
C ARG A 97 -7.85 -23.15 -3.89
N GLU A 98 -8.99 -23.82 -4.06
CA GLU A 98 -9.34 -24.50 -5.32
C GLU A 98 -9.82 -23.52 -6.40
N ASP A 99 -10.27 -22.33 -6.02
CA ASP A 99 -10.78 -21.28 -6.90
C ASP A 99 -9.68 -20.34 -7.44
N ALA A 100 -8.41 -20.61 -7.10
CA ALA A 100 -7.31 -19.76 -7.51
C ALA A 100 -7.06 -19.84 -9.02
N LEU A 101 -6.81 -18.68 -9.62
CA LEU A 101 -6.38 -18.51 -10.99
C LEU A 101 -4.93 -18.98 -11.16
N ASP A 102 -4.64 -19.51 -12.35
CA ASP A 102 -3.34 -20.07 -12.67
C ASP A 102 -2.27 -19.02 -13.01
N ARG A 103 -1.06 -19.51 -13.24
CA ARG A 103 0.11 -18.72 -13.62
C ARG A 103 -0.08 -17.99 -14.95
N ALA A 104 -0.75 -18.61 -15.92
CA ALA A 104 -0.96 -18.00 -17.23
C ALA A 104 -1.87 -16.76 -17.13
N ALA A 105 -2.92 -16.83 -16.31
CA ALA A 105 -3.78 -15.70 -16.00
C ALA A 105 -3.02 -14.56 -15.29
N LEU A 106 -2.11 -14.91 -14.35
CA LEU A 106 -1.26 -13.92 -13.70
C LEU A 106 -0.30 -13.24 -14.71
N ASP A 107 0.39 -14.02 -15.54
CA ASP A 107 1.30 -13.48 -16.56
C ASP A 107 0.56 -12.57 -17.54
N ALA A 108 -0.64 -12.94 -17.98
CA ALA A 108 -1.47 -12.11 -18.85
C ALA A 108 -1.74 -10.71 -18.26
N ARG A 109 -1.97 -10.62 -16.94
CA ARG A 109 -2.15 -9.32 -16.27
C ARG A 109 -0.90 -8.45 -16.35
N PHE A 110 0.26 -9.01 -16.05
CA PHE A 110 1.51 -8.26 -16.17
C PHE A 110 1.86 -7.90 -17.62
N THR A 111 1.57 -8.77 -18.59
CA THR A 111 1.70 -8.45 -20.02
C THR A 111 0.80 -7.29 -20.42
N SER A 112 -0.40 -7.18 -19.82
CA SER A 112 -1.29 -6.03 -20.00
C SER A 112 -0.88 -4.79 -19.17
N GLY A 113 0.30 -4.78 -18.55
CA GLY A 113 0.84 -3.63 -17.83
C GLY A 113 0.48 -3.56 -16.35
N HIS A 114 -0.23 -4.55 -15.78
CA HIS A 114 -0.55 -4.51 -14.35
C HIS A 114 0.70 -4.68 -13.47
N PHE A 115 0.65 -4.09 -12.28
CA PHE A 115 1.70 -4.19 -11.26
C PHE A 115 1.11 -4.43 -9.87
N VAL A 116 1.95 -4.90 -8.94
CA VAL A 116 1.57 -5.06 -7.53
C VAL A 116 1.91 -3.79 -6.75
N THR A 117 0.90 -3.17 -6.14
CA THR A 117 1.06 -1.92 -5.37
C THR A 117 1.75 -2.12 -4.03
N LYS A 118 2.03 -1.01 -3.32
CA LYS A 118 2.61 -1.03 -1.95
C LYS A 118 1.70 -1.72 -0.92
N PHE A 119 0.40 -1.83 -1.23
CA PHE A 119 -0.60 -2.51 -0.41
C PHE A 119 -0.88 -3.95 -0.84
N GLY A 120 -0.15 -4.46 -1.84
CA GLY A 120 -0.27 -5.85 -2.28
C GLY A 120 -1.47 -6.13 -3.18
N GLY A 121 -2.05 -5.10 -3.82
CA GLY A 121 -3.08 -5.28 -4.84
C GLY A 121 -2.49 -5.29 -6.25
N LEU A 122 -3.07 -6.10 -7.14
CA LEU A 122 -2.78 -6.07 -8.56
C LEU A 122 -3.64 -5.00 -9.23
N ARG A 123 -3.02 -4.01 -9.90
CA ARG A 123 -3.70 -2.88 -10.54
C ARG A 123 -3.05 -2.51 -11.87
N LEU A 124 -3.82 -1.87 -12.74
CA LEU A 124 -3.30 -1.20 -13.93
C LEU A 124 -2.73 0.17 -13.51
N PRO A 125 -1.67 0.67 -14.16
CA PRO A 125 -1.21 2.05 -14.02
C PRO A 125 -2.33 3.06 -14.21
N LEU A 126 -2.38 4.10 -13.38
CA LEU A 126 -3.51 5.03 -13.34
C LEU A 126 -3.71 5.78 -14.66
N ASP A 127 -2.63 6.08 -15.39
CA ASP A 127 -2.63 6.68 -16.72
C ASP A 127 -3.28 5.78 -17.80
N LEU A 128 -3.36 4.47 -17.55
CA LEU A 128 -3.99 3.49 -18.44
C LEU A 128 -5.40 3.07 -17.95
N ASP A 129 -5.72 3.26 -16.68
CA ASP A 129 -7.00 2.86 -16.07
C ASP A 129 -8.08 3.96 -16.24
N LEU A 130 -8.61 4.08 -17.45
CA LEU A 130 -9.61 5.12 -17.80
C LEU A 130 -10.90 5.02 -16.96
N ASP A 131 -11.35 3.81 -16.64
CA ASP A 131 -12.53 3.58 -15.81
C ASP A 131 -12.29 4.04 -14.36
N TRP A 132 -11.08 3.85 -13.83
CA TRP A 132 -10.70 4.42 -12.55
C TRP A 132 -10.63 5.94 -12.60
N GLN A 133 -10.04 6.53 -13.66
CA GLN A 133 -9.94 7.98 -13.80
C GLN A 133 -11.32 8.64 -13.83
N GLU A 134 -12.25 8.13 -14.64
CA GLU A 134 -13.60 8.69 -14.76
C GLU A 134 -14.34 8.66 -13.41
N ARG A 135 -14.33 7.52 -12.73
CA ARG A 135 -14.96 7.38 -11.40
C ARG A 135 -14.31 8.27 -10.36
N THR A 136 -12.99 8.40 -10.40
CA THR A 136 -12.23 9.23 -9.46
C THR A 136 -12.53 10.71 -9.67
N PHE A 137 -12.57 11.20 -10.92
CA PHE A 137 -12.94 12.58 -11.21
C PHE A 137 -14.40 12.89 -10.85
N ALA A 138 -15.33 11.98 -11.16
CA ALA A 138 -16.71 12.13 -10.74
C ALA A 138 -16.85 12.18 -9.20
N HIS A 139 -16.07 11.36 -8.49
CA HIS A 139 -16.02 11.38 -7.03
C HIS A 139 -15.41 12.69 -6.49
N TYR A 140 -14.30 13.15 -7.08
CA TYR A 140 -13.67 14.43 -6.72
C TYR A 140 -14.63 15.62 -6.89
N GLU A 141 -15.34 15.71 -8.02
CA GLU A 141 -16.30 16.79 -8.26
C GLU A 141 -17.47 16.75 -7.26
N ARG A 142 -17.97 15.56 -6.91
CA ARG A 142 -18.98 15.40 -5.85
C ARG A 142 -18.43 15.86 -4.50
N CYS A 143 -17.24 15.41 -4.11
CA CYS A 143 -16.60 15.81 -2.86
C CYS A 143 -16.36 17.31 -2.80
N ARG A 144 -15.93 17.92 -3.92
CA ARG A 144 -15.73 19.36 -4.04
C ARG A 144 -17.04 20.13 -3.86
N ALA A 145 -18.12 19.67 -4.48
CA ALA A 145 -19.44 20.26 -4.30
C ALA A 145 -19.91 20.21 -2.84
N LEU A 146 -19.76 19.05 -2.18
CA LEU A 146 -20.10 18.89 -0.76
C LEU A 146 -19.26 19.79 0.14
N MET A 147 -17.96 19.89 -0.11
CA MET A 147 -17.06 20.75 0.67
C MET A 147 -17.44 22.23 0.58
N ARG A 148 -17.85 22.68 -0.61
CA ARG A 148 -18.34 24.04 -0.84
C ARG A 148 -19.69 24.29 -0.18
N GLU A 149 -20.65 23.37 -0.38
CA GLU A 149 -22.02 23.49 0.16
C GLU A 149 -22.03 23.52 1.70
N LEU A 150 -21.28 22.62 2.33
CA LEU A 150 -21.39 22.37 3.77
C LEU A 150 -20.41 23.19 4.60
N PHE A 151 -19.23 23.52 4.05
CA PHE A 151 -18.14 24.09 4.83
C PHE A 151 -17.52 25.34 4.21
N ASP A 152 -18.02 25.80 3.06
CA ASP A 152 -17.46 26.93 2.31
C ASP A 152 -15.96 26.75 2.00
N HIS A 153 -15.55 25.51 1.74
CA HIS A 153 -14.19 25.13 1.38
C HIS A 153 -14.14 24.63 -0.07
N ASP A 154 -13.07 24.97 -0.78
CA ASP A 154 -12.77 24.36 -2.07
C ASP A 154 -11.75 23.23 -1.92
N LEU A 155 -11.82 22.25 -2.82
CA LEU A 155 -10.84 21.18 -2.92
C LEU A 155 -9.83 21.47 -4.02
N HIS A 156 -8.56 21.26 -3.73
CA HIS A 156 -7.44 21.46 -4.63
C HIS A 156 -6.65 20.16 -4.77
N VAL A 157 -6.28 19.80 -5.99
CA VAL A 157 -5.37 18.67 -6.25
C VAL A 157 -4.03 18.92 -5.54
N ALA A 158 -3.48 17.89 -4.92
CA ALA A 158 -2.29 18.00 -4.09
C ALA A 158 -1.24 16.91 -4.39
N TYR A 159 -0.04 17.08 -3.83
CA TYR A 159 1.02 16.08 -3.77
C TYR A 159 1.30 15.33 -5.09
N GLY A 160 1.26 13.99 -5.09
CA GLY A 160 1.59 13.15 -6.24
C GLY A 160 0.68 13.43 -7.44
N THR A 161 -0.60 13.67 -7.17
CA THR A 161 -1.58 14.01 -8.22
C THR A 161 -1.28 15.36 -8.86
N LEU A 162 -0.93 16.39 -8.08
CA LEU A 162 -0.53 17.69 -8.64
C LEU A 162 0.79 17.58 -9.41
N LEU A 163 1.76 16.82 -8.89
CA LEU A 163 3.03 16.58 -9.57
C LEU A 163 2.83 15.86 -10.91
N GLY A 164 1.95 14.86 -10.96
CA GLY A 164 1.59 14.17 -12.20
C GLY A 164 1.01 15.13 -13.23
N LEU A 165 0.07 15.97 -12.82
CA LEU A 165 -0.57 16.95 -13.70
C LEU A 165 0.47 17.89 -14.33
N GLU A 166 1.38 18.42 -13.52
CA GLU A 166 2.41 19.37 -13.98
C GLU A 166 3.53 18.70 -14.79
N ARG A 167 3.95 17.49 -14.42
CA ARG A 167 5.10 16.81 -15.04
C ARG A 167 4.73 16.00 -16.26
N GLU A 168 3.61 15.29 -16.20
CA GLU A 168 3.22 14.26 -17.18
C GLU A 168 1.94 14.63 -17.93
N GLY A 169 1.27 15.72 -17.54
CA GLY A 169 -0.03 16.11 -18.10
C GLY A 169 -1.16 15.14 -17.69
N GLY A 170 -0.96 14.36 -16.62
CA GLY A 170 -1.86 13.29 -16.21
C GLY A 170 -1.49 12.69 -14.85
N PHE A 171 -1.74 11.40 -14.65
CA PHE A 171 -1.31 10.69 -13.43
C PHE A 171 0.11 10.16 -13.58
N ILE A 172 0.85 10.10 -12.47
CA ILE A 172 2.12 9.35 -12.44
C ILE A 172 1.77 7.86 -12.55
N SER A 173 2.30 7.16 -13.56
CA SER A 173 1.92 5.76 -13.84
C SER A 173 2.12 4.80 -12.66
N SER A 174 3.10 5.08 -11.80
CA SER A 174 3.42 4.27 -10.61
C SER A 174 2.60 4.62 -9.36
N ASP A 175 1.76 5.66 -9.43
CA ASP A 175 0.93 6.09 -8.31
C ASP A 175 -0.27 5.14 -8.11
N ASP A 176 -0.90 5.17 -6.94
CA ASP A 176 -2.02 4.29 -6.62
C ASP A 176 -3.21 4.94 -5.92
N ASP A 177 -3.19 6.27 -5.80
CA ASP A 177 -4.22 7.09 -5.17
C ASP A 177 -4.45 8.44 -5.89
N PHE A 178 -5.41 9.21 -5.39
CA PHE A 178 -5.74 10.57 -5.83
C PHE A 178 -5.74 11.48 -4.61
N ASP A 179 -4.86 12.46 -4.60
CA ASP A 179 -4.65 13.38 -3.49
C ASP A 179 -5.34 14.72 -3.72
N THR A 180 -6.14 15.13 -2.75
CA THR A 180 -6.75 16.46 -2.69
C THR A 180 -6.59 17.07 -1.30
N THR A 181 -6.63 18.39 -1.23
CA THR A 181 -6.53 19.17 0.00
C THR A 181 -7.52 20.32 0.02
N TYR A 182 -7.78 20.89 1.20
CA TYR A 182 -8.49 22.15 1.37
C TYR A 182 -7.68 23.04 2.30
N HIS A 183 -7.87 24.36 2.19
CA HIS A 183 -7.14 25.32 3.00
C HIS A 183 -7.99 25.73 4.22
N SER A 184 -7.61 25.23 5.40
CA SER A 184 -8.25 25.67 6.65
C SER A 184 -8.08 27.17 6.84
N ARG A 185 -9.17 27.84 7.24
CA ARG A 185 -9.14 29.27 7.63
C ARG A 185 -8.68 29.46 9.08
N ARG A 186 -8.41 28.37 9.80
CA ARG A 186 -8.00 28.37 11.20
C ARG A 186 -6.49 28.59 11.30
N THR A 187 -6.08 29.43 12.22
CA THR A 187 -4.66 29.79 12.45
C THR A 187 -4.02 29.03 13.61
N THR A 188 -4.77 28.12 14.25
CA THR A 188 -4.30 27.33 15.40
C THR A 188 -4.49 25.85 15.14
N VAL A 189 -3.58 25.02 15.63
CA VAL A 189 -3.67 23.55 15.52
C VAL A 189 -4.99 23.01 16.07
N ARG A 190 -5.43 23.53 17.24
CA ARG A 190 -6.72 23.16 17.83
C ARG A 190 -7.89 23.53 16.92
N GLY A 191 -7.86 24.71 16.30
CA GLY A 191 -8.89 25.15 15.36
C GLY A 191 -8.96 24.25 14.13
N VAL A 192 -7.82 23.95 13.51
CA VAL A 192 -7.75 23.05 12.34
C VAL A 192 -8.30 21.65 12.68
N ARG A 193 -7.94 21.10 13.86
CA ARG A 193 -8.45 19.80 14.31
C ARG A 193 -9.97 19.79 14.53
N ALA A 194 -10.49 20.84 15.17
CA ALA A 194 -11.93 20.97 15.40
C ALA A 194 -12.69 21.06 14.06
N GLU A 195 -12.16 21.82 13.10
CA GLU A 195 -12.73 21.91 11.75
C GLU A 195 -12.68 20.57 11.00
N LEU A 196 -11.56 19.86 11.03
CA LEU A 196 -11.46 18.53 10.41
C LEU A 196 -12.46 17.55 11.03
N PHE A 197 -12.64 17.56 12.35
CA PHE A 197 -13.58 16.69 13.03
C PHE A 197 -15.03 17.02 12.68
N ASP A 198 -15.37 18.30 12.63
CA ASP A 198 -16.68 18.79 12.18
C ASP A 198 -16.99 18.33 10.75
N ILE A 199 -16.03 18.48 9.83
CA ILE A 199 -16.15 18.01 8.44
C ILE A 199 -16.42 16.51 8.39
N VAL A 200 -15.56 15.71 9.03
CA VAL A 200 -15.65 14.24 8.97
C VAL A 200 -16.94 13.73 9.59
N THR A 201 -17.32 14.24 10.77
CA THR A 201 -18.54 13.81 11.44
C THR A 201 -19.80 14.23 10.68
N THR A 202 -19.80 15.41 10.08
CA THR A 202 -20.91 15.88 9.24
C THR A 202 -21.06 15.02 7.99
N LEU A 203 -19.96 14.71 7.30
CA LEU A 203 -19.98 13.84 6.12
C LEU A 203 -20.43 12.41 6.47
N ALA A 204 -19.90 11.83 7.55
CA ALA A 204 -20.30 10.52 8.03
C ALA A 204 -21.79 10.47 8.42
N ALA A 205 -22.31 11.51 9.08
CA ALA A 205 -23.73 11.62 9.42
C ALA A 205 -24.65 11.70 8.19
N ARG A 206 -24.12 12.10 7.03
CA ARG A 206 -24.85 12.10 5.74
C ARG A 206 -24.69 10.79 4.96
N GLY A 207 -24.00 9.79 5.54
CA GLY A 207 -23.80 8.48 4.92
C GLY A 207 -22.64 8.42 3.92
N GLU A 208 -21.74 9.42 3.92
CA GLU A 208 -20.50 9.34 3.16
C GLU A 208 -19.53 8.34 3.83
N ASP A 209 -18.80 7.56 3.03
CA ASP A 209 -17.74 6.67 3.53
C ASP A 209 -16.46 7.49 3.78
N VAL A 210 -16.32 7.94 5.03
CA VAL A 210 -15.18 8.75 5.47
C VAL A 210 -14.40 7.99 6.53
N GLN A 211 -13.09 7.87 6.31
CA GLN A 211 -12.19 7.20 7.24
C GLN A 211 -11.08 8.16 7.68
N LEU A 212 -10.88 8.25 8.99
CA LEU A 212 -9.71 8.91 9.55
C LEU A 212 -8.56 7.90 9.63
N SER A 213 -7.60 8.03 8.72
CA SER A 213 -6.40 7.20 8.71
C SER A 213 -5.20 7.97 9.27
N GLY A 214 -4.37 7.29 10.06
CA GLY A 214 -3.14 7.84 10.64
C GLY A 214 -3.21 8.10 12.15
N ARG A 215 -2.31 7.43 12.90
CA ARG A 215 -2.17 7.59 14.36
C ARG A 215 -1.85 9.02 14.81
N LYS A 216 -1.45 9.91 13.91
CA LYS A 216 -0.96 11.27 14.23
C LYS A 216 -2.06 12.35 14.24
N LEU A 217 -3.26 12.08 13.72
CA LEU A 217 -4.33 13.10 13.64
C LEU A 217 -5.14 13.22 14.93
N VAL A 218 -5.25 12.14 15.72
CA VAL A 218 -6.08 12.11 16.93
C VAL A 218 -5.21 11.81 18.16
N HIS A 219 -4.39 12.79 18.56
CA HIS A 219 -3.90 12.87 19.93
C HIS A 219 -4.79 13.85 20.69
N TRP A 220 -5.78 13.31 21.43
CA TRP A 220 -6.49 14.06 22.45
C TRP A 220 -5.52 14.32 23.60
N TYR A 221 -4.85 15.46 23.58
CA TYR A 221 -4.36 16.04 24.82
C TYR A 221 -5.62 16.55 25.54
N SER A 222 -6.13 15.77 26.49
CA SER A 222 -7.03 16.31 27.50
C SER A 222 -6.18 17.20 28.40
N ASP A 223 -6.05 18.46 28.02
CA ASP A 223 -5.55 19.43 28.97
C ASP A 223 -6.66 19.70 29.99
N ARG A 224 -6.23 19.63 31.26
CA ARG A 224 -6.95 20.13 32.43
C ARG A 224 -7.53 21.52 32.22
#